data_AF-A0A7K0L7A5-F1
#
_entry.id   AF-A0A7K0L7A5-F1
#
_cell.length_a   1.000
_cell.length_b   1.000
_cell.length_c   1.000
_cell.angle_alpha   90.00
_cell.angle_beta   90.00
_cell.angle_gamma   90.00
#
_symmetry.space_group_name_H-M   'P 1'
#
loop_
_entity.id
_entity.type
_entity.pdbx_description
1 polymer ?
#
loop_
_entity_poly.entity_id
_entity_poly.type
_entity_poly.pdbx_seq_one_letter_code
_entity_poly.pdbx_strand_id
1 'polypeptide(L)' 'MGAPPVLTLAERQAALIKATAARQERARVKEQIKKGVIPLNEVLESQSPAILKMRVKALLEAIPGVGIM' A
#
# COMPACT_ATOMS: atom_id res chain seq x y z
N MET A 1 -5.05 -29.78 3.12
CA MET A 1 -5.32 -28.33 2.99
C MET A 1 -6.56 -28.02 3.79
N GLY A 2 -6.45 -27.18 4.83
CA GLY A 2 -7.58 -26.80 5.67
C GLY A 2 -8.44 -25.73 5.00
N ALA A 3 -9.76 -25.83 5.14
CA ALA A 3 -10.67 -24.79 4.70
C ALA A 3 -10.36 -23.46 5.41
N PRO A 4 -10.44 -22.31 4.72
CA PRO A 4 -10.24 -21.01 5.34
C PRO A 4 -11.29 -20.78 6.45
N PRO A 5 -10.93 -20.11 7.55
CA PRO A 5 -11.87 -19.80 8.62
C PRO A 5 -13.03 -18.95 8.10
N VAL A 6 -14.25 -19.31 8.50
CA VAL A 6 -15.46 -18.59 8.13
C VAL A 6 -15.55 -17.34 9.01
N LEU A 7 -15.37 -16.17 8.41
CA LEU A 7 -15.47 -14.88 9.10
C LEU A 7 -16.93 -14.56 9.45
N THR A 8 -17.16 -14.03 10.65
CA THR A 8 -18.43 -13.41 11.00
C THR A 8 -18.68 -12.15 10.15
N LEU A 9 -19.94 -11.72 10.04
CA LEU A 9 -20.28 -10.50 9.28
C LEU A 9 -19.54 -9.26 9.80
N ALA A 10 -19.36 -9.15 11.12
CA ALA A 10 -18.64 -8.06 11.76
C ALA A 10 -17.14 -8.08 11.42
N GLU A 11 -16.49 -9.25 11.47
CA GLU A 11 -15.07 -9.38 11.11
C GLU A 11 -14.84 -9.10 9.62
N ARG A 12 -15.78 -9.51 8.76
CA ARG A 12 -15.74 -9.19 7.33
C ARG A 12 -15.81 -7.68 7.11
N GLN A 13 -16.71 -6.97 7.79
CA GLN A 13 -16.81 -5.51 7.71
C GLN A 13 -15.53 -4.83 8.21
N ALA A 14 -14.99 -5.25 9.35
CA ALA A 14 -13.73 -4.73 9.89
C ALA A 14 -12.55 -4.95 8.93
N ALA A 15 -12.46 -6.14 8.30
CA ALA A 15 -11.44 -6.45 7.31
C ALA A 15 -11.57 -5.57 6.06
N LEU A 16 -12.80 -5.28 5.59
CA LEU A 16 -13.04 -4.40 4.46
C LEU A 16 -12.61 -2.95 4.76
N ILE A 17 -12.95 -2.42 5.93
CA ILE A 17 -12.53 -1.08 6.36
C ILE A 17 -11.00 -0.98 6.38
N LYS A 18 -10.34 -1.97 7.01
CA LYS A 18 -8.88 -2.03 7.07
C LYS A 18 -8.25 -2.14 5.68
N ALA A 19 -8.84 -2.91 4.78
CA ALA A 19 -8.35 -3.05 3.41
C ALA A 19 -8.49 -1.73 2.62
N THR A 20 -9.59 -1.00 2.81
CA THR A 20 -9.82 0.31 2.18
C THR A 20 -8.83 1.34 2.69
N ALA A 21 -8.63 1.44 4.01
CA ALA A 21 -7.65 2.34 4.60
C ALA A 21 -6.24 2.07 4.05
N ALA A 22 -5.83 0.80 3.99
CA ALA A 22 -4.53 0.43 3.44
C ALA A 22 -4.38 0.77 1.94
N ARG A 23 -5.45 0.68 1.15
CA ARG A 23 -5.42 1.10 -0.28
C ARG A 23 -5.27 2.61 -0.41
N GLN A 24 -6.00 3.38 0.40
CA GLN A 24 -5.92 4.84 0.40
C GLN A 24 -4.53 5.34 0.80
N GLU A 25 -3.94 4.74 1.84
CA GLU A 25 -2.60 5.09 2.30
C GLU A 25 -1.54 4.86 1.21
N ARG A 26 -1.60 3.70 0.53
CA ARG A 26 -0.71 3.43 -0.61
C ARG A 26 -0.88 4.43 -1.75
N ALA A 27 -2.12 4.81 -2.07
CA ALA A 27 -2.39 5.79 -3.12
C ALA A 27 -1.78 7.16 -2.77
N ARG A 28 -1.97 7.62 -1.52
CA ARG A 28 -1.40 8.87 -1.02
C ARG A 28 0.12 8.89 -1.10
N VAL A 29 0.79 7.82 -0.69
CA VAL A 29 2.26 7.71 -0.76
C VAL A 29 2.73 7.78 -2.21
N LYS A 30 2.09 7.06 -3.14
CA LYS A 30 2.42 7.14 -4.57
C LYS A 30 2.26 8.56 -5.11
N GLU A 31 1.21 9.28 -4.72
CA GLU A 31 1.04 10.67 -5.14
C GLU A 31 2.10 11.60 -4.56
N GLN A 32 2.51 11.38 -3.30
CA GLN A 32 3.56 12.17 -2.65
C GLN A 32 4.93 11.95 -3.32
N ILE A 33 5.26 10.70 -3.65
CA ILE A 33 6.46 10.36 -4.44
C ILE A 33 6.40 11.05 -5.81
N LYS A 34 5.26 10.94 -6.52
CA LYS A 34 5.07 11.56 -7.84
C LYS A 34 5.24 13.08 -7.80
N LYS A 35 4.79 13.74 -6.72
CA LYS A 35 4.94 15.18 -6.52
C LYS A 35 6.33 15.58 -6.01
N GLY A 36 7.21 14.63 -5.71
CA GLY A 36 8.53 14.89 -5.14
C GLY A 36 8.48 15.41 -3.69
N VAL A 37 7.37 15.20 -2.97
CA VAL A 37 7.17 15.68 -1.59
C VAL A 37 7.93 14.80 -0.59
N ILE A 38 8.06 13.51 -0.89
CA ILE A 38 8.73 12.54 -0.03
C ILE A 38 9.73 11.75 -0.89
N PRO A 39 11.00 11.67 -0.48
CA PRO A 39 12.00 10.88 -1.19
C PRO A 39 11.79 9.37 -0.93
N LEU A 40 12.27 8.53 -1.85
CA LEU A 40 12.03 7.08 -1.80
C LEU A 40 12.59 6.42 -0.52
N ASN A 41 13.73 6.87 -0.03
CA ASN A 41 14.36 6.37 1.20
C ASN A 41 13.42 6.50 2.41
N GLU A 42 12.74 7.64 2.58
CA GLU A 42 11.77 7.84 3.67
C GLU A 42 10.58 6.87 3.56
N VAL A 43 10.17 6.55 2.33
CA VAL A 43 9.10 5.57 2.09
C VAL A 43 9.56 4.15 2.46
N LEU A 44 10.82 3.81 2.18
CA LEU A 44 11.40 2.51 2.51
C LEU A 44 11.63 2.33 4.02
N GLU A 45 11.89 3.41 4.75
CA GLU A 45 12.04 3.41 6.21
C GLU A 45 10.69 3.37 6.95
N SER A 46 9.58 3.55 6.22
CA SER A 46 8.25 3.57 6.81
C SER A 46 7.87 2.25 7.49
N GLN A 47 7.36 2.36 8.72
CA GLN A 47 6.85 1.23 9.50
C GLN A 47 5.36 0.94 9.23
N SER A 48 4.72 1.65 8.29
CA SER A 48 3.32 1.40 7.98
C SER A 48 3.14 0.01 7.36
N PRO A 49 2.23 -0.84 7.90
CA PRO A 49 1.97 -2.15 7.34
C PRO A 49 1.41 -2.09 5.92
N ALA A 50 0.81 -0.96 5.51
CA ALA A 50 0.30 -0.77 4.17
C ALA A 50 1.42 -0.53 3.15
N ILE A 51 2.48 0.18 3.57
CA ILE A 51 3.66 0.53 2.77
C ILE A 51 4.63 -0.64 2.71
N LEU A 52 4.90 -1.30 3.85
CA LEU A 52 5.76 -2.50 3.92
C LEU A 52 5.26 -3.64 3.03
N LYS A 53 3.95 -3.71 2.77
CA LYS A 53 3.32 -4.71 1.88
C LYS A 53 3.14 -4.20 0.44
N MET A 54 3.64 -3.04 0.09
CA MET A 54 3.64 -2.56 -1.30
C MET A 54 4.56 -3.39 -2.17
N ARG A 55 4.15 -3.59 -3.43
CA ARG A 55 5.07 -4.13 -4.43
C ARG A 55 6.12 -3.07 -4.75
N VAL A 56 7.40 -3.44 -4.66
CA VAL A 56 8.54 -2.57 -5.00
C VAL A 56 8.42 -2.00 -6.41
N LYS A 57 8.01 -2.83 -7.39
CA LYS A 57 7.72 -2.38 -8.77
C LYS A 57 6.74 -1.19 -8.81
N ALA A 58 5.67 -1.24 -8.03
CA ALA A 58 4.66 -0.18 -8.00
C ALA A 58 5.12 1.10 -7.30
N LEU A 59 6.14 1.01 -6.43
CA LEU A 59 6.80 2.18 -5.83
C LEU A 59 7.73 2.85 -6.84
N LEU A 60 8.55 2.07 -7.55
CA LEU A 60 9.47 2.59 -8.57
C LEU A 60 8.72 3.29 -9.71
N GLU A 61 7.61 2.73 -10.18
CA GLU A 61 6.73 3.34 -11.19
C GLU A 61 6.07 4.65 -10.75
N ALA A 62 6.07 4.98 -9.45
CA ALA A 62 5.54 6.24 -8.95
C ALA A 62 6.54 7.40 -9.08
N ILE A 63 7.81 7.09 -9.32
CA ILE A 63 8.90 8.08 -9.40
C ILE A 63 8.86 8.74 -10.79
N PRO A 64 8.83 10.07 -10.87
CA PRO A 64 8.89 10.78 -12.15
C PRO A 64 10.14 10.35 -12.95
N GLY A 65 9.95 9.92 -14.20
CA GLY A 65 11.04 9.48 -15.06
C GLY A 65 11.44 8.00 -14.92
N VAL A 66 10.81 7.24 -14.02
CA VAL A 66 11.02 5.78 -13.88
C VAL A 66 9.72 5.06 -14.24
N GLY A 67 9.70 4.32 -15.36
CA GLY A 67 8.51 3.62 -15.85
C GLY A 67 8.85 2.34 -16.61
N ILE A 68 7.83 1.50 -16.87
CA ILE A 68 7.93 0.40 -17.82
C ILE A 68 8.02 1.04 -19.23
N MET A 69 9.17 0.87 -19.89
CA MET A 69 9.25 0.98 -21.35
C MET A 69 8.38 -0.08 -22.01
#